data_AF-A0A3N1H9W9-F1
#
_entry.id   AF-A0A3N1H9W9-F1
#
_cell.length_a   1.000
_cell.length_b   1.000
_cell.length_c   1.000
_cell.angle_alpha   90.00
_cell.angle_beta   90.00
_cell.angle_gamma   90.00
#
_symmetry.space_group_name_H-M   'P 1'
#
loop_
_entity.id
_entity.type
_entity.pdbx_description
1 polymer ?
#
loop_
_entity_poly.entity_id
_entity_poly.type
_entity_poly.pdbx_seq_one_letter_code
_entity_poly.pdbx_strand_id
1 'polypeptide(L)'
;MSDRRTPSRTSLPRDLSIIASLVVVVTAGWALFGTPALPDNARNVPLAGEEGRQAAPRLAVADFDSGTEYYDHVLAFHDVEELGFLNPAEAEIFTREGAGASRMTVSSKLPEGRVLVAVVRMADREAALRAADELDELQLSFGLVRRPAQDGVTRAVEVVPDPDSGPGAKATARAHYVHGDLVTRVEFNARSVEHLADFGSLLGKQLKALPADG
;
A
#
# COMPACT_ATOMS: atom_id res chain seq x y z
N MET A 1 -15.84 20.94 72.87
CA MET A 1 -14.45 21.04 72.39
C MET A 1 -14.43 20.60 70.94
N SER A 2 -13.82 21.44 70.10
CA SER A 2 -13.47 21.25 68.68
C SER A 2 -12.80 19.89 68.40
N ASP A 3 -12.59 19.36 67.19
CA ASP A 3 -12.42 19.95 65.87
C ASP A 3 -12.32 18.81 64.81
N ARG A 4 -12.60 19.15 63.54
CA ARG A 4 -11.99 18.67 62.26
C ARG A 4 -12.10 17.23 61.72
N ARG A 5 -12.66 17.19 60.48
CA ARG A 5 -12.16 16.63 59.18
C ARG A 5 -11.85 15.11 59.14
N THR A 6 -12.20 14.30 58.14
CA THR A 6 -12.42 14.48 56.68
C THR A 6 -13.05 13.18 56.14
N PRO A 7 -13.87 13.20 55.06
CA PRO A 7 -14.32 11.98 54.39
C PRO A 7 -13.30 11.50 53.35
N SER A 8 -12.87 10.23 53.43
CA SER A 8 -12.14 9.56 52.35
C SER A 8 -13.11 8.79 51.46
N ARG A 9 -13.50 9.43 50.35
CA ARG A 9 -14.06 8.76 49.17
C ARG A 9 -12.95 7.95 48.51
N THR A 10 -13.07 6.62 48.55
CA THR A 10 -12.28 5.75 47.68
C THR A 10 -13.08 5.52 46.40
N SER A 11 -12.87 6.36 45.40
CA SER A 11 -13.33 6.12 44.03
C SER A 11 -12.43 5.07 43.40
N LEU A 12 -12.94 3.85 43.23
CA LEU A 12 -12.32 2.84 42.37
C LEU A 12 -12.49 3.26 40.90
N PRO A 13 -11.41 3.32 40.10
CA PRO A 13 -11.50 3.72 38.70
C PRO A 13 -12.20 2.63 37.87
N ARG A 14 -13.38 2.97 37.34
CA ARG A 14 -14.10 2.28 36.26
C ARG A 14 -13.44 2.64 34.91
N ASP A 15 -12.21 2.23 34.64
CA ASP A 15 -11.55 2.59 33.36
C ASP A 15 -10.59 1.50 32.82
N LEU A 16 -10.94 0.23 32.94
CA LEU A 16 -10.06 -0.87 32.52
C LEU A 16 -10.71 -1.90 31.59
N SER A 17 -11.84 -1.58 30.94
CA SER A 17 -12.57 -2.54 30.10
C SER A 17 -12.85 -2.08 28.66
N ILE A 18 -12.27 -0.96 28.19
CA ILE A 18 -12.46 -0.47 26.81
C ILE A 18 -11.23 -0.73 25.92
N ILE A 19 -10.04 -0.90 26.48
CA ILE A 19 -8.80 -1.03 25.69
C ILE A 19 -8.60 -2.45 25.13
N ALA A 20 -9.15 -3.48 25.80
CA ALA A 20 -8.98 -4.87 25.38
C ALA A 20 -9.87 -5.29 24.18
N SER A 21 -10.86 -4.48 23.81
CA SER A 21 -11.81 -4.84 22.75
C SER A 21 -11.41 -4.36 21.35
N LEU A 22 -10.48 -3.40 21.23
CA LEU A 22 -10.06 -2.87 19.94
C LEU A 22 -8.93 -3.69 19.28
N VAL A 23 -8.12 -4.41 20.07
CA VAL A 23 -6.95 -5.15 19.56
C VAL A 23 -7.35 -6.48 18.89
N VAL A 24 -8.49 -7.06 19.25
CA VAL A 24 -8.96 -8.34 18.68
C VAL A 24 -9.61 -8.17 17.30
N VAL A 25 -10.07 -6.97 16.93
CA VAL A 25 -10.69 -6.72 15.61
C VAL A 25 -9.62 -6.49 14.52
N VAL A 26 -8.44 -6.00 14.88
CA VAL A 26 -7.39 -5.65 13.91
C VAL A 26 -6.71 -6.89 13.32
N THR A 27 -6.54 -7.97 14.09
CA THR A 27 -5.92 -9.21 13.60
C THR A 27 -6.87 -10.09 12.79
N ALA A 28 -8.18 -10.05 13.06
CA ALA A 28 -9.18 -10.83 12.30
C ALA A 28 -9.46 -10.27 10.90
N GLY A 29 -9.31 -8.95 10.70
CA GLY A 29 -9.48 -8.34 9.38
C GLY A 29 -8.48 -8.87 8.35
N TRP A 30 -7.20 -8.99 8.72
CA TRP A 30 -6.16 -9.38 7.77
C TRP A 30 -6.29 -10.85 7.30
N ALA A 31 -6.74 -11.75 8.17
CA ALA A 31 -6.99 -13.15 7.81
C ALA A 31 -8.16 -13.34 6.84
N LEU A 32 -9.09 -12.38 6.77
CA LEU A 32 -10.24 -12.40 5.85
C LEU A 32 -9.99 -11.64 4.54
N PHE A 33 -8.98 -10.75 4.47
CA PHE A 33 -8.66 -9.93 3.29
C PHE A 33 -7.32 -10.28 2.62
N GLY A 34 -6.71 -11.42 2.97
CA GLY A 34 -5.65 -12.01 2.17
C GLY A 34 -6.18 -12.23 0.75
N THR A 35 -5.72 -11.38 -0.18
CA THR A 35 -6.22 -11.26 -1.57
C THR A 35 -6.57 -12.63 -2.15
N PRO A 36 -7.81 -12.88 -2.64
CA PRO A 36 -8.14 -14.13 -3.28
C PRO A 36 -7.20 -14.40 -4.46
N ALA A 37 -6.89 -15.68 -4.69
CA ALA A 37 -6.19 -16.09 -5.90
C ALA A 37 -7.04 -15.69 -7.13
N LEU A 38 -6.39 -15.04 -8.09
CA LEU A 38 -7.03 -14.48 -9.28
C LEU A 38 -7.73 -15.54 -10.14
N PRO A 39 -8.87 -15.22 -10.76
CA PRO A 39 -9.44 -15.97 -11.88
C PRO A 39 -8.46 -16.03 -13.06
N ASP A 40 -8.24 -17.22 -13.63
CA ASP A 40 -7.27 -17.46 -14.72
C ASP A 40 -7.56 -16.69 -16.02
N ASN A 41 -8.78 -16.17 -16.20
CA ASN A 41 -9.23 -15.47 -17.39
C ASN A 41 -8.85 -13.97 -17.44
N ALA A 42 -8.31 -13.40 -16.36
CA ALA A 42 -7.74 -12.04 -16.38
C ALA A 42 -6.28 -12.01 -16.89
N ARG A 43 -5.68 -13.18 -17.12
CA ARG A 43 -4.29 -13.35 -17.51
C ARG A 43 -4.19 -13.48 -19.04
N ASN A 44 -3.63 -12.45 -19.69
CA ASN A 44 -3.22 -12.44 -21.09
C ASN A 44 -4.37 -12.54 -22.12
N VAL A 45 -5.06 -11.43 -22.37
CA VAL A 45 -5.76 -11.23 -23.65
C VAL A 45 -4.81 -10.47 -24.58
N PRO A 46 -4.32 -11.06 -25.68
CA PRO A 46 -3.56 -10.31 -26.66
C PRO A 46 -4.48 -9.28 -27.33
N LEU A 47 -4.12 -8.00 -27.22
CA LEU A 47 -4.76 -6.93 -27.97
C LEU A 47 -4.43 -7.13 -29.46
N ALA A 48 -5.35 -7.74 -30.20
CA ALA A 48 -5.31 -7.71 -31.65
C ALA A 48 -5.62 -6.27 -32.10
N GLY A 49 -4.58 -5.48 -32.37
CA GLY A 49 -4.73 -4.22 -33.12
C GLY A 49 -3.83 -3.04 -32.77
N GLU A 50 -2.91 -3.09 -31.80
CA GLU A 50 -2.09 -1.92 -31.44
C GLU A 50 -0.61 -2.24 -31.16
N GLU A 51 0.04 -2.96 -32.08
CA GLU A 51 1.51 -2.93 -32.15
C GLU A 51 1.98 -1.50 -32.43
N GLY A 52 2.36 -0.73 -31.40
CA GLY A 52 3.14 0.50 -31.62
C GLY A 52 2.98 1.68 -30.64
N ARG A 53 2.08 1.65 -29.65
CA ARG A 53 2.03 2.72 -28.64
C ARG A 53 2.65 2.24 -27.33
N GLN A 54 3.99 2.28 -27.27
CA GLN A 54 4.68 2.43 -25.98
C GLN A 54 3.95 3.54 -25.20
N ALA A 55 3.47 3.22 -24.00
CA ALA A 55 2.89 4.22 -23.11
C ALA A 55 3.87 5.40 -23.01
N ALA A 56 3.35 6.62 -23.10
CA ALA A 56 4.18 7.81 -22.96
C ALA A 56 5.06 7.67 -21.69
N PRO A 57 6.33 8.11 -21.71
CA PRO A 57 7.31 7.88 -20.65
C PRO A 57 6.90 8.41 -19.25
N ARG A 58 5.74 9.07 -19.15
CA ARG A 58 5.18 9.56 -17.90
C ARG A 58 4.60 8.44 -17.02
N LEU A 59 3.97 7.39 -17.55
CA LEU A 59 3.37 6.31 -16.74
C LEU A 59 4.27 5.07 -16.63
N ALA A 60 5.57 5.28 -16.47
CA ALA A 60 6.55 4.20 -16.48
C ALA A 60 6.43 3.29 -15.24
N VAL A 61 6.39 1.97 -15.48
CA VAL A 61 6.47 0.93 -14.46
C VAL A 61 7.74 0.10 -14.67
N ALA A 62 8.39 -0.30 -13.60
CA ALA A 62 9.62 -1.07 -13.68
C ALA A 62 9.38 -2.52 -14.06
N ASP A 63 10.40 -3.09 -14.69
CA ASP A 63 10.52 -4.54 -14.83
C ASP A 63 11.25 -5.11 -13.60
N PHE A 64 10.66 -6.15 -13.01
CA PHE A 64 11.21 -6.87 -11.87
C PHE A 64 11.86 -8.21 -12.27
N ASP A 65 12.20 -8.37 -13.54
CA ASP A 65 12.90 -9.50 -14.18
C ASP A 65 12.08 -10.80 -14.25
N SER A 66 11.65 -11.33 -13.10
CA SER A 66 10.99 -12.63 -13.03
C SER A 66 9.48 -12.49 -12.89
N GLY A 67 8.73 -12.94 -13.90
CA GLY A 67 7.27 -13.03 -13.83
C GLY A 67 6.57 -11.70 -13.63
N THR A 68 7.19 -10.61 -14.11
CA THR A 68 6.53 -9.32 -14.31
C THR A 68 5.41 -9.50 -15.33
N GLU A 69 4.18 -9.30 -14.88
CA GLU A 69 2.98 -9.28 -15.70
C GLU A 69 2.54 -7.83 -15.84
N TYR A 70 2.62 -7.30 -17.06
CA TYR A 70 2.11 -5.97 -17.39
C TYR A 70 0.60 -6.06 -17.59
N TYR A 71 -0.13 -5.20 -16.90
CA TYR A 71 -1.58 -5.12 -17.04
C TYR A 71 -1.88 -4.12 -18.15
N ASP A 72 -1.57 -4.50 -19.40
CA ASP A 72 -1.67 -3.59 -20.56
C ASP A 72 -3.10 -3.09 -20.82
N HIS A 73 -4.10 -3.81 -20.31
CA HIS A 73 -5.51 -3.43 -20.33
C HIS A 73 -5.86 -2.31 -19.33
N VAL A 74 -5.02 -2.06 -18.32
CA VAL A 74 -5.19 -0.94 -17.39
C VAL A 74 -4.72 0.32 -18.10
N LEU A 75 -5.68 1.18 -18.46
CA LEU A 75 -5.45 2.46 -19.14
C LEU A 75 -5.97 3.64 -18.32
N ALA A 76 -6.91 3.40 -17.42
CA ALA A 76 -7.55 4.38 -16.57
C ALA A 76 -7.76 3.84 -15.15
N PHE A 77 -8.06 4.74 -14.22
CA PHE A 77 -8.19 4.40 -12.80
C PHE A 77 -9.31 3.39 -12.52
N HIS A 78 -10.44 3.47 -13.24
CA HIS A 78 -11.52 2.49 -13.09
C HIS A 78 -11.06 1.04 -13.37
N ASP A 79 -10.11 0.83 -14.29
CA ASP A 79 -9.53 -0.49 -14.56
C ASP A 79 -8.75 -1.00 -13.34
N VAL A 80 -8.11 -0.10 -12.57
CA VAL A 80 -7.39 -0.44 -11.33
C VAL A 80 -8.39 -0.84 -10.23
N GLU A 81 -9.52 -0.15 -10.15
CA GLU A 81 -10.59 -0.45 -9.18
C GLU A 81 -11.20 -1.84 -9.44
N GLU A 82 -11.47 -2.18 -10.71
CA GLU A 82 -12.04 -3.47 -11.11
C GLU A 82 -11.15 -4.66 -10.74
N LEU A 83 -9.84 -4.46 -10.64
CA LEU A 83 -8.90 -5.51 -10.26
C LEU A 83 -8.90 -5.81 -8.74
N GLY A 84 -9.54 -4.97 -7.92
CA GLY A 84 -9.69 -5.20 -6.49
C GLY A 84 -8.40 -5.13 -5.68
N PHE A 85 -7.37 -4.44 -6.19
CA PHE A 85 -6.11 -4.21 -5.48
C PHE A 85 -6.13 -3.03 -4.49
N LEU A 86 -7.20 -2.23 -4.54
CA LEU A 86 -7.44 -1.09 -3.66
C LEU A 86 -8.57 -1.44 -2.69
N ASN A 87 -8.43 -1.03 -1.43
CA ASN A 87 -9.58 -1.00 -0.54
C ASN A 87 -10.49 0.19 -0.88
N PRO A 88 -11.77 0.20 -0.43
CA PRO A 88 -12.70 1.27 -0.78
C PRO A 88 -12.24 2.69 -0.38
N ALA A 89 -11.53 2.83 0.74
CA ALA A 89 -11.03 4.13 1.20
C ALA A 89 -9.86 4.62 0.33
N GLU A 90 -8.99 3.73 -0.13
CA GLU A 90 -7.94 4.07 -1.10
C GLU A 90 -8.55 4.51 -2.43
N ALA A 91 -9.55 3.77 -2.93
CA ALA A 91 -10.24 4.10 -4.17
C ALA A 91 -10.96 5.46 -4.09
N GLU A 92 -11.55 5.78 -2.94
CA GLU A 92 -12.18 7.07 -2.70
C GLU A 92 -11.18 8.23 -2.74
N ILE A 93 -9.99 8.09 -2.11
CA ILE A 93 -8.94 9.12 -2.13
C ILE A 93 -8.52 9.42 -3.58
N PHE A 94 -8.20 8.39 -4.35
CA PHE A 94 -7.82 8.54 -5.76
C PHE A 94 -8.93 9.20 -6.58
N THR A 95 -10.17 8.75 -6.42
CA THR A 95 -11.33 9.30 -7.15
C THR A 95 -11.55 10.77 -6.81
N ARG A 96 -11.51 11.12 -5.52
CA ARG A 96 -11.69 12.50 -5.02
C ARG A 96 -10.64 13.45 -5.59
N GLU A 97 -9.39 13.00 -5.67
CA GLU A 97 -8.27 13.80 -6.18
C GLU A 97 -8.13 13.75 -7.72
N GLY A 98 -9.12 13.18 -8.42
CA GLY A 98 -9.21 13.23 -9.88
C GLY A 98 -8.29 12.24 -10.59
N ALA A 99 -8.18 11.02 -10.07
CA ALA A 99 -7.46 9.93 -10.72
C ALA A 99 -7.97 9.67 -12.15
N GLY A 100 -7.04 9.50 -13.08
CA GLY A 100 -7.28 9.34 -14.50
C GLY A 100 -6.45 8.21 -15.10
N ALA A 101 -5.61 8.55 -16.08
CA ALA A 101 -4.79 7.55 -16.78
C ALA A 101 -3.92 6.77 -15.79
N SER A 102 -3.93 5.44 -15.91
CA SER A 102 -3.25 4.55 -14.96
C SER A 102 -2.49 3.45 -15.67
N ARG A 103 -1.44 2.94 -15.02
CA ARG A 103 -0.68 1.76 -15.43
C ARG A 103 -0.37 0.90 -14.22
N MET A 104 -0.31 -0.40 -14.42
CA MET A 104 -0.01 -1.33 -13.35
C MET A 104 0.85 -2.50 -13.83
N THR A 105 1.72 -2.97 -12.96
CA THR A 105 2.47 -4.21 -13.15
C THR A 105 2.46 -5.00 -11.85
N VAL A 106 2.49 -6.33 -11.97
CA VAL A 106 2.62 -7.24 -10.85
C VAL A 106 3.70 -8.25 -11.19
N SER A 107 4.72 -8.38 -10.33
CA SER A 107 5.64 -9.51 -10.40
C SER A 107 5.31 -10.51 -9.29
N SER A 108 4.78 -11.66 -9.70
CA SER A 108 4.22 -12.69 -8.82
C SER A 108 5.15 -13.89 -8.61
N LYS A 109 6.22 -13.99 -9.41
CA LYS A 109 7.13 -15.15 -9.45
C LYS A 109 8.47 -14.91 -8.77
N LEU A 110 8.63 -13.78 -8.08
CA LEU A 110 9.81 -13.53 -7.27
C LEU A 110 9.88 -14.57 -6.13
N PRO A 111 11.07 -15.13 -5.85
CA PRO A 111 11.24 -16.02 -4.71
C PRO A 111 10.99 -15.30 -3.38
N GLU A 112 11.26 -14.00 -3.30
CA GLU A 112 11.12 -13.18 -2.08
C GLU A 112 9.66 -12.81 -1.76
N GLY A 113 8.78 -12.74 -2.77
CA GLY A 113 7.42 -12.24 -2.57
C GLY A 113 6.68 -11.90 -3.86
N ARG A 114 5.64 -11.08 -3.71
CA ARG A 114 4.91 -10.47 -4.83
C ARG A 114 5.06 -8.96 -4.74
N VAL A 115 5.52 -8.33 -5.82
CA VAL A 115 5.53 -6.87 -5.93
C VAL A 115 4.42 -6.40 -6.87
N LEU A 116 3.72 -5.35 -6.47
CA LEU A 116 2.73 -4.65 -7.27
C LEU A 116 3.17 -3.19 -7.37
N VAL A 117 3.10 -2.64 -8.58
CA VAL A 117 3.25 -1.20 -8.82
C VAL A 117 2.04 -0.69 -9.56
N ALA A 118 1.43 0.37 -9.04
CA ALA A 118 0.42 1.14 -9.73
C ALA A 118 0.90 2.60 -9.86
N VAL A 119 0.84 3.14 -11.07
CA VAL A 119 1.11 4.55 -11.36
C VAL A 119 -0.19 5.16 -11.84
N VAL A 120 -0.70 6.15 -11.11
CA VAL A 120 -1.98 6.80 -11.35
C VAL A 120 -1.74 8.27 -11.60
N ARG A 121 -2.24 8.78 -12.73
CA ARG A 121 -2.27 10.21 -12.99
C ARG A 121 -3.40 10.86 -12.23
N MET A 122 -3.10 11.96 -11.56
CA MET A 122 -4.05 12.78 -10.82
C MET A 122 -4.44 14.02 -11.62
N ALA A 123 -5.37 14.82 -11.10
CA ALA A 123 -5.80 16.05 -11.76
C ALA A 123 -4.62 17.03 -12.00
N ASP A 124 -3.75 17.15 -11.00
CA ASP A 124 -2.54 17.96 -11.02
C ASP A 124 -1.56 17.48 -9.93
N ARG A 125 -0.42 18.18 -9.80
CA ARG A 125 0.62 17.88 -8.81
C ARG A 125 0.14 18.05 -7.36
N GLU A 126 -0.69 19.06 -7.08
CA GLU A 126 -1.17 19.28 -5.71
C GLU A 126 -2.14 18.17 -5.30
N ALA A 127 -2.99 17.72 -6.22
CA ALA A 127 -3.84 16.55 -6.04
C ALA A 127 -3.03 15.27 -5.82
N ALA A 128 -1.91 15.09 -6.55
CA ALA A 128 -1.00 13.99 -6.31
C ALA A 128 -0.36 14.00 -4.92
N LEU A 129 0.06 15.17 -4.44
CA LEU A 129 0.61 15.31 -3.09
C LEU A 129 -0.44 15.00 -2.01
N ARG A 130 -1.64 15.57 -2.13
CA ARG A 130 -2.74 15.29 -1.20
C ARG A 130 -3.12 13.82 -1.18
N ALA A 131 -3.29 13.20 -2.35
CA ALA A 131 -3.57 11.77 -2.44
C ALA A 131 -2.46 10.93 -1.77
N ALA A 132 -1.19 11.25 -2.02
CA ALA A 132 -0.08 10.53 -1.39
C ALA A 132 -0.08 10.68 0.14
N ASP A 133 -0.32 11.90 0.66
CA ASP A 133 -0.41 12.17 2.10
C ASP A 133 -1.59 11.44 2.75
N GLU A 134 -2.78 11.51 2.17
CA GLU A 134 -3.97 10.84 2.70
C GLU A 134 -3.85 9.30 2.67
N LEU A 135 -3.24 8.75 1.61
CA LEU A 135 -2.97 7.32 1.54
C LEU A 135 -1.97 6.85 2.60
N ASP A 136 -0.99 7.69 2.91
CA ASP A 136 0.00 7.45 3.97
C ASP A 136 -0.63 7.50 5.36
N GLU A 137 -1.47 8.50 5.64
CA GLU A 137 -2.26 8.57 6.87
C GLU A 137 -3.21 7.37 7.02
N LEU A 138 -3.88 6.97 5.93
CA LEU A 138 -4.76 5.80 5.91
C LEU A 138 -4.01 4.52 6.30
N GLN A 139 -2.80 4.32 5.77
CA GLN A 139 -1.97 3.17 6.13
C GLN A 139 -1.62 3.14 7.61
N LEU A 140 -1.20 4.28 8.16
CA LEU A 140 -0.90 4.40 9.59
C LEU A 140 -2.14 4.13 10.44
N SER A 141 -3.32 4.57 9.98
CA SER A 141 -4.59 4.30 10.66
C SER A 141 -4.94 2.80 10.71
N PHE A 142 -4.44 2.01 9.77
CA PHE A 142 -4.54 0.55 9.77
C PHE A 142 -3.45 -0.15 10.60
N GLY A 143 -2.64 0.62 11.33
CA GLY A 143 -1.62 0.09 12.23
C GLY A 143 -0.30 -0.28 11.54
N LEU A 144 -0.10 0.12 10.27
CA LEU A 144 1.20 0.01 9.64
C LEU A 144 2.18 0.98 10.30
N VAL A 145 3.45 0.60 10.36
CA VAL A 145 4.49 1.40 11.00
C VAL A 145 5.42 2.02 9.96
N ARG A 146 6.01 3.17 10.30
CA ARG A 146 6.96 3.87 9.43
C ARG A 146 8.19 3.00 9.17
N ARG A 147 8.59 2.95 7.90
CA ARG A 147 9.85 2.32 7.47
C ARG A 147 10.76 3.36 6.83
N PRO A 148 12.06 3.38 7.14
CA PRO A 148 13.02 4.12 6.34
C PRO A 148 12.97 3.67 4.87
N ALA A 149 12.91 4.63 3.95
CA ALA A 149 12.91 4.37 2.51
C ALA A 149 14.09 5.08 1.83
N GLN A 150 14.17 4.90 0.51
CA GLN A 150 15.19 5.54 -0.32
C GLN A 150 14.94 7.05 -0.46
N ASP A 151 15.98 7.80 -0.82
CA ASP A 151 15.92 9.25 -0.98
C ASP A 151 14.76 9.68 -1.89
N GLY A 152 14.01 10.69 -1.44
CA GLY A 152 12.82 11.20 -2.12
C GLY A 152 11.53 10.41 -1.88
N VAL A 153 11.58 9.33 -1.08
CA VAL A 153 10.38 8.59 -0.64
C VAL A 153 10.25 8.71 0.88
N THR A 154 9.28 9.51 1.32
CA THR A 154 9.01 9.76 2.75
C THR A 154 7.82 8.98 3.28
N ARG A 155 6.97 8.45 2.39
CA ARG A 155 5.70 7.78 2.71
C ARG A 155 5.86 6.28 2.50
N ALA A 156 6.68 5.67 3.35
CA ALA A 156 6.90 4.24 3.34
C ALA A 156 6.57 3.63 4.70
N VAL A 157 5.86 2.52 4.65
CA VAL A 157 5.33 1.81 5.80
C VAL A 157 5.51 0.31 5.64
N GLU A 158 5.40 -0.40 6.75
CA GLU A 158 5.43 -1.85 6.77
C GLU A 158 4.47 -2.43 7.82
N VAL A 159 4.10 -3.68 7.61
CA VAL A 159 3.57 -4.57 8.63
C VAL A 159 4.68 -5.55 8.97
N VAL A 160 5.23 -5.46 10.18
CA VAL A 160 6.05 -6.52 10.76
C VAL A 160 5.13 -7.39 11.61
N PRO A 161 5.05 -8.70 11.34
CA PRO A 161 4.28 -9.64 12.16
C PRO A 161 4.72 -9.58 13.62
N ASP A 162 3.81 -9.92 14.52
CA ASP A 162 4.10 -10.07 15.95
C ASP A 162 5.32 -11.00 16.13
N PRO A 163 6.28 -10.70 17.04
CA PRO A 163 7.39 -11.59 17.38
C PRO A 163 6.98 -13.06 17.61
N ASP A 164 5.76 -13.29 18.06
CA ASP A 164 5.19 -14.62 18.30
C ASP A 164 4.64 -15.31 17.04
N SER A 165 4.64 -14.64 15.88
CA SER A 165 4.03 -15.13 14.62
C SER A 165 4.75 -16.32 13.97
N GLY A 166 5.81 -16.82 14.58
CA GLY A 166 6.58 -17.95 14.10
C GLY A 166 7.40 -17.66 12.83
N PRO A 167 8.35 -18.54 12.48
CA PRO A 167 9.14 -18.40 11.27
C PRO A 167 8.27 -18.52 10.01
N GLY A 168 8.46 -17.60 9.05
CA GLY A 168 7.69 -17.57 7.80
C GLY A 168 6.40 -16.76 7.85
N ALA A 169 6.19 -15.95 8.90
CA ALA A 169 5.11 -14.99 8.93
C ALA A 169 5.22 -14.01 7.75
N LYS A 170 4.15 -13.90 6.97
CA LYS A 170 4.09 -13.00 5.81
C LYS A 170 4.11 -11.56 6.30
N ALA A 171 4.81 -10.72 5.56
CA ALA A 171 4.96 -9.32 5.89
C ALA A 171 4.75 -8.47 4.64
N THR A 172 4.34 -7.22 4.81
CA THR A 172 4.08 -6.32 3.69
C THR A 172 4.80 -5.00 3.91
N ALA A 173 5.49 -4.51 2.88
CA ALA A 173 5.94 -3.12 2.82
C ALA A 173 5.19 -2.40 1.71
N ARG A 174 4.90 -1.13 1.93
CA ARG A 174 4.22 -0.28 0.95
C ARG A 174 4.83 1.11 0.96
N ALA A 175 4.97 1.70 -0.22
CA ALA A 175 5.41 3.07 -0.37
C ALA A 175 4.52 3.81 -1.37
N HIS A 176 4.30 5.09 -1.08
CA HIS A 176 3.71 6.06 -1.99
C HIS A 176 4.71 7.18 -2.29
N TYR A 177 4.79 7.60 -3.54
CA TYR A 177 5.55 8.79 -3.90
C TYR A 177 4.96 9.50 -5.11
N VAL A 178 5.36 10.75 -5.30
CA VAL A 178 4.86 11.63 -6.37
C VAL A 178 5.95 11.87 -7.42
N HIS A 179 5.54 11.89 -8.69
CA HIS A 179 6.33 12.35 -9.83
C HIS A 179 5.46 13.26 -10.71
N GLY A 180 5.64 14.58 -10.64
CA GLY A 180 4.77 15.53 -11.32
C GLY A 180 3.31 15.43 -10.84
N ASP A 181 2.39 15.11 -11.74
CA ASP A 181 0.96 14.88 -11.47
C ASP A 181 0.63 13.39 -11.24
N LEU A 182 1.63 12.57 -10.91
CA LEU A 182 1.46 11.12 -10.75
C LEU A 182 1.66 10.69 -9.31
N VAL A 183 0.84 9.76 -8.86
CA VAL A 183 1.03 9.01 -7.61
C VAL A 183 1.46 7.59 -7.97
N THR A 184 2.58 7.16 -7.43
CA THR A 184 3.06 5.78 -7.56
C THR A 184 2.90 5.05 -6.24
N ARG A 185 2.21 3.91 -6.29
CA ARG A 185 2.16 2.92 -5.21
C ARG A 185 3.09 1.77 -5.54
N VAL A 186 3.99 1.44 -4.63
CA VAL A 186 4.79 0.21 -4.67
C VAL A 186 4.43 -0.61 -3.45
N GLU A 187 3.90 -1.80 -3.65
CA GLU A 187 3.59 -2.74 -2.59
C GLU A 187 4.41 -4.02 -2.77
N PHE A 188 5.03 -4.47 -1.70
CA PHE A 188 5.71 -5.75 -1.66
C PHE A 188 5.12 -6.61 -0.56
N ASN A 189 4.49 -7.72 -0.97
CA ASN A 189 4.01 -8.77 -0.08
C ASN A 189 5.10 -9.84 0.01
N ALA A 190 5.91 -9.76 1.05
CA ALA A 190 7.02 -10.65 1.32
C ALA A 190 6.52 -12.04 1.73
N ARG A 191 7.21 -13.10 1.29
CA ARG A 191 6.91 -14.47 1.73
C ARG A 191 7.25 -14.70 3.20
N SER A 192 8.18 -13.93 3.73
CA SER A 192 8.60 -13.95 5.12
C SER A 192 9.12 -12.58 5.56
N VAL A 193 9.27 -12.36 6.86
CA VAL A 193 9.76 -11.10 7.43
C VAL A 193 11.17 -10.77 6.95
N GLU A 194 12.03 -11.77 6.77
CA GLU A 194 13.42 -11.58 6.32
C GLU A 194 13.46 -10.93 4.93
N HIS A 195 12.52 -11.29 4.06
CA HIS A 195 12.41 -10.73 2.71
C HIS A 195 11.97 -9.26 2.70
N LEU A 196 11.44 -8.69 3.79
CA LEU A 196 11.17 -7.24 3.83
C LEU A 196 12.42 -6.39 3.58
N ALA A 197 13.61 -6.90 3.89
CA ALA A 197 14.86 -6.22 3.59
C ALA A 197 15.01 -5.94 2.07
N ASP A 198 14.43 -6.78 1.22
CA ASP A 198 14.52 -6.68 -0.25
C ASP A 198 13.65 -5.55 -0.82
N PHE A 199 12.69 -5.02 -0.04
CA PHE A 199 11.79 -3.96 -0.48
C PHE A 199 12.53 -2.72 -1.00
N GLY A 200 13.64 -2.33 -0.38
CA GLY A 200 14.43 -1.18 -0.82
C GLY A 200 14.97 -1.37 -2.24
N SER A 201 15.45 -2.57 -2.58
CA SER A 201 15.93 -2.88 -3.93
C SER A 201 14.81 -2.82 -4.97
N LEU A 202 13.64 -3.36 -4.62
CA LEU A 202 12.45 -3.33 -5.47
C LEU A 202 11.95 -1.90 -5.70
N LEU A 203 11.83 -1.11 -4.64
CA LEU A 203 11.49 0.32 -4.73
C LEU A 203 12.50 1.07 -5.60
N GLY A 204 13.79 0.76 -5.48
CA GLY A 204 14.84 1.34 -6.30
C GLY A 204 14.75 1.00 -7.79
N LYS A 205 14.24 -0.18 -8.16
CA LYS A 205 13.94 -0.49 -9.57
C LYS A 205 12.84 0.43 -10.09
N GLN A 206 11.78 0.62 -9.32
CA GLN A 206 10.69 1.52 -9.69
C GLN A 206 11.14 3.00 -9.77
N LEU A 207 11.94 3.47 -8.81
CA LEU A 207 12.46 4.84 -8.82
C LEU A 207 13.42 5.11 -9.99
N LYS A 208 14.09 4.10 -10.55
CA LYS A 208 14.86 4.25 -11.79
C LYS A 208 13.97 4.46 -13.01
N ALA A 209 12.79 3.83 -13.05
CA ALA A 209 11.83 4.00 -14.13
C ALA A 209 11.05 5.32 -14.01
N LEU A 210 10.68 5.69 -12.78
CA LEU A 210 9.92 6.89 -12.48
C LEU A 210 10.41 7.50 -11.15
N PRO A 211 11.35 8.47 -11.18
CA PRO A 211 11.95 9.04 -9.97
C PRO A 211 10.94 9.82 -9.11
N ALA A 212 11.13 9.81 -7.79
CA ALA A 212 10.34 10.65 -6.90
C ALA A 212 10.80 12.12 -6.94
N ASP A 213 9.86 13.04 -6.73
CA ASP A 213 10.12 14.48 -6.81
C ASP A 213 10.72 15.10 -5.53
N GLY A 214 10.88 14.33 -4.45
CA GLY A 214 11.34 14.81 -3.14
C GLY A 214 10.20 15.09 -2.17
#